data_AF-A0A2H3B1V6-F1
#
_entry.id   AF-A0A2H3B1V6-F1
#
_cell.length_a   1.000
_cell.length_b   1.000
_cell.length_c   1.000
_cell.angle_alpha   90.00
_cell.angle_beta   90.00
_cell.angle_gamma   90.00
#
_symmetry.space_group_name_H-M   'P 1'
#
loop_
_entity.id
_entity.type
_entity.pdbx_description
1 polymer ?
#
loop_
_entity_poly.entity_id
_entity_poly.type
_entity_poly.pdbx_seq_one_letter_code
_entity_poly.pdbx_strand_id
1 'polypeptide(L)'
;KFTNRLAELSVTSRPIIQGLSILAHGYTRFADIVAQCLENHIRRVPPWISMKLPAFYLLDMISKNIYDPYARHFAAFVVPLFLETYAEVDPPTRSKMEELVLTSRTGSPSSKELFGVSSQVSIQR
;
A
#
# COMPACT_ATOMS: atom_id res chain seq x y z
N LYS A 1 0.10 12.66 -14.22
CA LYS A 1 -0.60 13.33 -13.09
C LYS A 1 -0.49 12.52 -11.80
N PHE A 2 -0.88 11.24 -11.79
CA PHE A 2 -0.78 10.37 -10.61
C PHE A 2 0.68 10.17 -10.12
N THR A 3 1.62 9.87 -11.01
CA THR A 3 3.05 9.73 -10.68
C THR A 3 3.68 10.97 -10.05
N ASN A 4 3.28 12.17 -10.50
CA ASN A 4 3.79 13.42 -9.93
C ASN A 4 3.29 13.61 -8.48
N ARG A 5 2.02 13.27 -8.21
CA ARG A 5 1.48 13.28 -6.85
C ARG A 5 2.11 12.20 -5.97
N LEU A 6 2.47 11.04 -6.52
CA LEU A 6 3.23 10.01 -5.80
C LEU A 6 4.63 10.50 -5.40
N ALA A 7 5.29 11.30 -6.22
CA ALA A 7 6.59 11.86 -5.88
C ALA A 7 6.55 12.79 -4.66
N GLU A 8 5.39 13.38 -4.36
CA GLU A 8 5.16 14.21 -3.17
C GLU A 8 4.92 13.37 -1.90
N LEU A 9 4.80 12.04 -2.01
CA LEU A 9 4.54 11.12 -0.92
C LEU A 9 5.83 10.79 -0.13
N SER A 10 6.50 11.83 0.37
CA SER A 10 7.75 11.70 1.14
C SER A 10 7.52 11.51 2.65
N VAL A 11 6.35 11.92 3.15
CA VAL A 11 5.93 11.83 4.55
C VAL A 11 4.53 11.22 4.63
N THR A 12 4.22 10.53 5.73
CA THR A 12 2.89 9.95 6.00
C THR A 12 1.87 11.07 6.25
N SER A 13 1.45 11.73 5.18
CA SER A 13 0.53 12.86 5.22
C SER A 13 -0.86 12.42 4.80
N ARG A 14 -1.78 12.37 5.76
CA ARG A 14 -3.19 12.05 5.53
C ARG A 14 -3.81 12.80 4.33
N PRO A 15 -3.65 14.13 4.16
CA PRO A 15 -4.26 14.83 3.03
C PRO A 15 -3.68 14.40 1.66
N ILE A 16 -2.39 14.05 1.59
CA ILE A 16 -1.77 13.57 0.35
C ILE A 16 -2.30 12.17 0.01
N ILE A 17 -2.35 11.28 1.00
CA ILE A 17 -2.88 9.91 0.85
C ILE A 17 -4.35 9.95 0.43
N GLN A 18 -5.17 10.78 1.08
CA GLN A 18 -6.57 10.99 0.71
C GLN A 18 -6.72 11.51 -0.73
N GLY A 19 -5.95 12.55 -1.10
CA GLY A 19 -5.97 13.09 -2.45
C GLY A 19 -5.59 12.06 -3.52
N LEU A 20 -4.59 11.23 -3.25
CA LEU A 20 -4.18 10.14 -4.13
C LEU A 20 -5.25 9.04 -4.23
N SER A 21 -5.93 8.69 -3.13
CA SER A 21 -7.06 7.75 -3.15
C SER A 21 -8.22 8.28 -4.00
N ILE A 22 -8.53 9.57 -3.93
CA ILE A 22 -9.58 10.20 -4.76
C ILE A 22 -9.18 10.17 -6.24
N LEU A 23 -7.92 10.48 -6.54
CA LEU A 23 -7.40 10.38 -7.92
C LEU A 23 -7.47 8.94 -8.43
N ALA A 24 -7.09 7.95 -7.62
CA ALA A 24 -7.19 6.54 -7.98
C ALA A 24 -8.64 6.13 -8.28
N HIS A 25 -9.61 6.67 -7.55
CA HIS A 25 -11.03 6.43 -7.86
C HIS A 25 -11.41 6.91 -9.27
N GLY A 26 -10.95 8.11 -9.66
CA GLY A 26 -11.15 8.65 -11.01
C GLY A 26 -10.40 7.90 -12.13
N TYR A 27 -9.41 7.07 -11.77
CA TYR A 27 -8.60 6.27 -12.70
C TYR A 27 -8.86 4.77 -12.61
N THR A 28 -9.98 4.33 -12.02
CA THR A 28 -10.38 2.91 -11.91
C THR A 28 -10.32 2.15 -13.25
N ARG A 29 -10.63 2.81 -14.37
CA ARG A 29 -10.50 2.23 -15.73
C ARG A 29 -9.07 1.91 -16.17
N PHE A 30 -8.08 2.52 -15.52
CA PHE A 30 -6.65 2.38 -15.77
C PHE A 30 -5.93 1.85 -14.52
N ALA A 31 -6.62 1.03 -13.73
CA ALA A 31 -6.14 0.56 -12.44
C ALA A 31 -4.83 -0.24 -12.54
N ASP A 32 -4.61 -0.93 -13.65
CA ASP A 32 -3.37 -1.62 -13.98
C ASP A 32 -2.18 -0.64 -14.08
N ILE A 33 -2.37 0.52 -14.71
CA ILE A 33 -1.36 1.57 -14.85
C ILE A 33 -1.09 2.22 -13.50
N VAL A 34 -2.14 2.50 -12.73
CA VAL A 34 -2.05 3.07 -11.39
C VAL A 34 -1.29 2.13 -10.46
N ALA A 35 -1.58 0.83 -10.51
CA ALA A 35 -0.90 -0.19 -9.74
C ALA A 35 0.59 -0.31 -10.11
N GLN A 36 0.92 -0.34 -11.40
CA GLN A 36 2.30 -0.31 -11.88
C GLN A 36 3.05 0.95 -11.43
N CYS A 37 2.39 2.11 -11.45
CA CYS A 37 2.99 3.36 -10.98
C CYS A 37 3.31 3.29 -9.48
N LEU A 38 2.44 2.69 -8.67
CA LEU A 38 2.67 2.50 -7.24
C LEU A 38 3.77 1.49 -6.95
N GLU A 39 3.75 0.35 -7.62
CA GLU A 39 4.78 -0.68 -7.51
C GLU A 39 6.16 -0.11 -7.86
N ASN A 40 6.27 0.56 -9.01
CA ASN A 40 7.51 1.18 -9.45
C ASN A 40 7.98 2.27 -8.48
N HIS A 41 7.05 3.01 -7.87
CA HIS A 41 7.41 3.98 -6.85
C HIS A 41 8.02 3.29 -5.63
N ILE A 42 7.35 2.28 -5.05
CA ILE A 42 7.84 1.54 -3.88
C ILE A 42 9.21 0.90 -4.13
N ARG A 43 9.41 0.32 -5.33
CA ARG A 43 10.69 -0.29 -5.72
C ARG A 43 11.81 0.73 -5.94
N ARG A 44 11.49 1.95 -6.39
CA ARG A 44 12.49 3.01 -6.65
C ARG A 44 12.85 3.82 -5.41
N VAL A 45 11.97 3.87 -4.40
CA VAL A 45 12.28 4.56 -3.15
C VAL A 45 13.47 3.85 -2.48
N PRO A 46 14.56 4.57 -2.18
CA PRO A 46 15.74 3.93 -1.60
C PRO A 46 15.43 3.34 -0.21
N PRO A 47 16.28 2.44 0.32
CA PRO A 47 15.99 1.65 1.52
C PRO A 47 15.97 2.44 2.83
N TRP A 48 15.99 3.78 2.81
CA TRP A 48 15.48 4.59 3.93
C TRP A 48 13.97 4.39 4.03
N ILE A 49 13.69 3.27 4.65
CA ILE A 49 12.50 2.45 4.72
C ILE A 49 11.26 3.23 5.17
N SER A 50 11.45 4.33 5.91
CA SER A 50 10.40 5.22 6.38
C SER A 50 9.64 5.91 5.24
N MET A 51 10.23 5.99 4.04
CA MET A 51 9.59 6.57 2.86
C MET A 51 8.72 5.57 2.07
N LYS A 52 8.92 4.26 2.25
CA LYS A 52 8.06 3.23 1.63
C LYS A 52 6.72 3.09 2.38
N LEU A 53 6.72 3.35 3.69
CA LEU A 53 5.54 3.23 4.55
C LEU A 53 4.34 4.10 4.10
N PRO A 54 4.50 5.39 3.73
CA PRO A 54 3.43 6.19 3.12
C PRO A 54 2.75 5.52 1.91
N ALA A 55 3.52 4.85 1.06
CA ALA A 55 3.00 4.18 -0.13
C ALA A 55 2.18 2.92 0.23
N PHE A 56 2.58 2.18 1.27
CA PHE A 56 1.77 1.08 1.81
C PHE A 56 0.46 1.57 2.42
N TYR A 57 0.45 2.71 3.14
CA TYR A 57 -0.80 3.30 3.63
C TYR A 57 -1.73 3.71 2.50
N LEU A 58 -1.18 4.18 1.38
CA LEU A 58 -1.97 4.51 0.20
C LEU A 58 -2.57 3.26 -0.46
N LEU A 59 -1.82 2.16 -0.56
CA LEU A 59 -2.36 0.86 -1.03
C LEU A 59 -3.55 0.43 -0.17
N ASP A 60 -3.38 0.42 1.15
CA ASP A 60 -4.42 0.06 2.11
C ASP A 60 -5.66 0.94 1.95
N MET A 61 -5.50 2.26 1.85
CA MET A 61 -6.61 3.18 1.70
C MET A 61 -7.36 2.98 0.37
N ILE A 62 -6.65 2.79 -0.75
CA ILE A 62 -7.25 2.51 -2.05
C ILE A 62 -8.03 1.17 -2.00
N SER A 63 -7.44 0.15 -1.39
CA SER A 63 -8.08 -1.16 -1.27
C SER A 63 -9.31 -1.16 -0.37
N LYS A 64 -9.31 -0.39 0.72
CA LYS A 64 -10.47 -0.25 1.61
C LYS A 64 -11.60 0.54 0.97
N ASN A 65 -11.28 1.63 0.27
CA ASN A 65 -12.30 2.53 -0.27
C ASN A 65 -12.86 2.10 -1.63
N ILE A 66 -12.04 1.44 -2.45
CA ILE A 66 -12.40 1.12 -3.84
C ILE A 66 -12.47 -0.40 -4.05
N TYR A 67 -11.54 -1.14 -3.45
CA TYR A 67 -11.39 -2.60 -3.56
C TYR A 67 -11.21 -3.09 -5.01
N ASP A 68 -12.28 -3.22 -5.80
CA ASP A 68 -12.19 -3.68 -7.20
C ASP A 68 -12.04 -2.48 -8.15
N PRO A 69 -11.15 -2.53 -9.17
CA PRO A 69 -10.27 -3.65 -9.56
C PRO A 69 -8.90 -3.67 -8.89
N TYR A 70 -8.61 -2.72 -8.00
CA TYR A 70 -7.26 -2.50 -7.42
C TYR A 70 -6.72 -3.67 -6.60
N ALA A 71 -7.56 -4.34 -5.80
CA ALA A 71 -7.17 -5.45 -4.95
C ALA A 71 -6.50 -6.58 -5.75
N ARG A 72 -7.02 -6.88 -6.95
CA ARG A 72 -6.44 -7.89 -7.84
C ARG A 72 -5.05 -7.50 -8.32
N HIS A 73 -4.87 -6.24 -8.70
CA HIS A 73 -3.58 -5.75 -9.17
C HIS A 73 -2.55 -5.66 -8.03
N PHE A 74 -2.97 -5.23 -6.85
CA PHE A 74 -2.09 -5.10 -5.69
C PHE A 74 -1.69 -6.45 -5.13
N ALA A 75 -2.58 -7.45 -5.11
CA ALA A 75 -2.27 -8.80 -4.63
C ALA A 75 -1.07 -9.44 -5.35
N ALA A 76 -0.78 -9.04 -6.60
CA ALA A 76 0.35 -9.55 -7.38
C ALA A 76 1.73 -9.14 -6.82
N PHE A 77 1.82 -8.04 -6.07
CA PHE A 77 3.10 -7.49 -5.61
C PHE A 77 3.14 -7.04 -4.15
N VAL A 78 1.98 -6.84 -3.50
CA VAL A 78 1.94 -6.24 -2.15
C VAL A 78 2.62 -7.14 -1.11
N VAL A 79 2.44 -8.45 -1.20
CA VAL A 79 3.02 -9.42 -0.26
C VAL A 79 4.55 -9.48 -0.36
N PRO A 80 5.16 -9.72 -1.54
CA PRO A 80 6.62 -9.73 -1.64
C PRO A 80 7.22 -8.38 -1.24
N LEU A 81 6.67 -7.25 -1.72
CA LEU A 81 7.19 -5.93 -1.35
C LEU A 81 7.08 -5.66 0.15
N PHE A 82 6.00 -6.10 0.79
CA PHE A 82 5.83 -5.93 2.24
C PHE A 82 6.88 -6.73 3.02
N LEU A 83 7.12 -7.99 2.63
CA LEU A 83 8.13 -8.86 3.26
C LEU A 83 9.55 -8.32 3.06
N GLU A 84 9.90 -7.94 1.83
CA GLU A 84 11.19 -7.33 1.50
C GLU A 84 11.42 -6.07 2.34
N THR A 85 10.41 -5.19 2.38
CA THR A 85 10.48 -3.97 3.19
C THR A 85 10.60 -4.32 4.68
N TYR A 86 9.80 -5.24 5.21
CA TYR A 86 9.82 -5.62 6.64
C TYR A 86 11.20 -6.14 7.10
N ALA A 87 11.90 -6.87 6.24
CA ALA A 87 13.26 -7.35 6.53
C ALA A 87 14.28 -6.21 6.66
N GLU A 88 14.11 -5.14 5.88
CA GLU A 88 15.04 -4.02 5.79
C GLU A 88 14.75 -2.87 6.79
N VAL A 89 13.56 -2.83 7.41
CA VAL A 89 13.18 -1.71 8.31
C VAL A 89 13.76 -1.82 9.72
N ASP A 90 13.92 -0.65 10.36
CA ASP A 90 14.16 -0.54 11.80
C ASP A 90 12.95 -0.99 12.65
N PRO A 91 13.16 -1.38 13.93
CA PRO A 91 12.08 -1.83 14.81
C PRO A 91 10.87 -0.89 14.93
N PRO A 92 11.01 0.45 15.11
CA PRO A 92 9.84 1.32 15.19
C PRO A 92 9.06 1.42 13.88
N THR A 93 9.70 1.30 12.72
CA THR A 93 8.99 1.23 11.43
C THR A 93 8.32 -0.12 11.24
N ARG A 94 8.94 -1.22 11.70
CA ARG A 94 8.36 -2.58 11.77
C ARG A 94 7.01 -2.57 12.51
N SER A 95 6.95 -1.95 13.69
CA SER A 95 5.69 -1.84 14.45
C SER A 95 4.59 -1.11 13.68
N LYS A 96 4.93 -0.05 12.94
CA LYS A 96 3.94 0.66 12.10
C LYS A 96 3.45 -0.19 10.92
N MET A 97 4.32 -1.03 10.36
CA MET A 97 3.93 -2.00 9.32
C MET A 97 3.01 -3.08 9.89
N GLU A 98 3.27 -3.56 11.10
CA GLU A 98 2.38 -4.51 11.81
C GLU A 98 1.02 -3.86 12.10
N GLU A 99 0.99 -2.62 12.58
CA GLU A 99 -0.23 -1.84 12.75
C GLU A 99 -0.99 -1.67 11.42
N LEU A 100 -0.30 -1.46 10.31
CA LEU A 100 -0.91 -1.38 8.98
C LEU A 100 -1.62 -2.69 8.63
N VAL A 101 -0.99 -3.84 8.86
CA VAL A 101 -1.62 -5.16 8.61
C VAL A 101 -2.82 -5.37 9.54
N LEU A 102 -2.69 -5.04 10.82
CA LEU A 102 -3.77 -5.17 11.80
C LEU A 102 -4.96 -4.28 11.47
N THR A 103 -4.72 -3.02 11.10
CA THR A 103 -5.78 -2.08 10.70
C THR A 103 -6.34 -2.40 9.32
N SER A 104 -5.59 -3.05 8.45
CA SER A 104 -6.11 -3.61 7.18
C SER A 104 -7.13 -4.71 7.46
N ARG A 105 -6.94 -5.51 8.52
CA ARG A 105 -7.87 -6.56 8.95
C ARG A 105 -9.17 -6.02 9.53
N THR A 106 -9.12 -4.94 10.30
CA THR A 106 -10.29 -4.40 11.03
C THR A 106 -11.00 -3.26 10.30
N GLY A 107 -10.35 -2.61 9.34
CA GLY A 107 -10.81 -1.36 8.74
C GLY A 107 -11.65 -1.50 7.46
N SER A 108 -11.89 -2.70 6.94
CA SER A 108 -12.73 -2.90 5.73
C SER A 108 -14.18 -3.21 6.13
N PRO A 109 -15.16 -2.33 5.85
CA PRO A 109 -16.58 -2.59 6.14
C PRO A 109 -17.14 -3.77 5.32
N SER A 110 -16.39 -4.27 4.32
CA SER A 110 -16.81 -5.35 3.42
C SER A 110 -16.13 -6.70 3.69
N SER A 111 -15.36 -6.85 4.78
CA SER A 111 -14.61 -8.10 5.09
C SER A 111 -13.66 -8.56 3.97
N LYS A 112 -13.32 -7.63 3.07
CA LYS A 112 -12.52 -7.84 1.87
C LYS A 112 -11.20 -7.10 2.07
N GLU A 113 -10.14 -7.88 2.27
CA GLU A 113 -8.87 -7.41 2.84
C GLU A 113 -7.77 -7.34 1.76
N LEU A 114 -6.89 -6.34 1.86
CA LEU A 114 -5.73 -6.19 0.96
C LEU A 114 -4.74 -7.35 1.10
N PHE A 115 -4.53 -7.86 2.32
CA PHE A 115 -3.55 -8.92 2.56
C PHE A 115 -4.11 -10.34 2.47
N GLY A 116 -5.43 -10.50 2.46
CA GLY A 116 -6.11 -11.81 2.51
C GLY A 116 -5.69 -12.69 3.70
N VAL A 117 -6.47 -13.73 3.99
CA VAL A 117 -6.12 -14.70 5.05
C VAL A 117 -4.87 -15.52 4.67
N SER A 118 -4.61 -15.68 3.37
CA SER A 118 -3.61 -16.62 2.82
C SER A 118 -2.16 -16.10 2.85
N SER A 119 -1.93 -14.79 2.72
CA SER A 119 -0.58 -14.20 2.69
C SER A 119 0.05 -14.10 4.09
N GLN A 120 -0.74 -14.39 5.12
CA GLN A 120 -0.43 -14.17 6.53
C GLN A 120 0.40 -15.31 7.14
N VAL A 121 0.31 -16.53 6.60
CA VAL A 121 1.04 -17.71 7.13
C VAL A 121 2.56 -17.58 6.92
N SER A 122 2.99 -16.80 5.92
CA SER A 122 4.40 -16.61 5.59
C SER A 122 5.12 -15.58 6.46
N ILE A 123 4.41 -14.68 7.13
CA ILE A 123 5.00 -13.63 7.98
C ILE A 123 5.29 -14.14 9.41
N GLN A 124 4.67 -15.26 9.80
CA GLN A 124 4.69 -15.78 11.17
C GLN A 124 5.57 -17.03 11.36
N ARG A 125 6.45 -17.34 10.40
CA ARG A 125 7.44 -18.44 10.49
C ARG A 125 8.86 -17.93 10.37
#